data_AF-A0A9E4KFW6-F1
#
_entry.id   AF-A0A9E4KFW6-F1
#
_cell.length_a   1.000
_cell.length_b   1.000
_cell.length_c   1.000
_cell.angle_alpha   90.00
_cell.angle_beta   90.00
_cell.angle_gamma   90.00
#
_symmetry.space_group_name_H-M   'P 1'
#
loop_
_entity.id
_entity.type
_entity.pdbx_description
1 polymer ?
#
loop_
_entity_poly.entity_id
_entity_poly.type
_entity_poly.pdbx_seq_one_letter_code
_entity_poly.pdbx_strand_id
1 'polypeptide(L)' 'MVIQKKEVGIGLIGAGKIGSLRAHLAATSPVVNFFAISDIDPQRAEAVAQQNEAAFHTSDNREVI' A
#
# COMPACT_ATOMS: atom_id res chain seq x y z
N MET A 1 19.48 -13.93 -21.01
CA MET A 1 19.16 -12.50 -20.90
C MET A 1 18.20 -12.33 -19.74
N VAL A 2 18.64 -11.76 -18.62
CA VAL A 2 17.77 -11.51 -17.47
C VAL A 2 17.02 -10.21 -17.76
N ILE A 3 15.71 -10.30 -18.01
CA ILE A 3 14.87 -9.10 -18.14
C ILE A 3 14.63 -8.60 -16.73
N GLN A 4 15.32 -7.54 -16.34
CA GLN A 4 15.12 -6.89 -15.05
C GLN A 4 13.75 -6.19 -15.10
N LYS A 5 12.77 -6.71 -14.35
CA LYS A 5 11.47 -6.03 -14.21
C LYS A 5 11.72 -4.73 -13.44
N LYS A 6 11.23 -3.61 -13.96
CA LYS A 6 11.23 -2.34 -13.23
C LYS A 6 10.31 -2.49 -12.03
N GLU A 7 10.85 -2.47 -10.83
CA GLU A 7 10.05 -2.50 -9.60
C GLU A 7 9.51 -1.11 -9.27
N VAL A 8 8.41 -1.05 -8.51
CA VAL A 8 7.78 0.20 -8.08
C VAL A 8 7.34 0.12 -6.62
N GLY A 9 7.61 1.18 -5.86
CA GLY A 9 7.01 1.40 -4.55
C GLY A 9 5.68 2.13 -4.68
N ILE A 10 4.68 1.72 -3.89
CA ILE A 10 3.36 2.33 -3.87
C ILE A 10 3.04 2.88 -2.49
N GLY A 11 2.74 4.17 -2.43
CA GLY A 11 2.07 4.81 -1.32
C GLY A 11 0.58 5.00 -1.63
N LEU A 12 -0.30 4.46 -0.80
CA LEU A 12 -1.75 4.58 -0.95
C LEU A 12 -2.31 5.52 0.12
N ILE A 13 -3.13 6.49 -0.30
CA ILE A 13 -3.87 7.39 0.61
C ILE A 13 -5.35 7.01 0.57
N GLY A 14 -5.88 6.62 1.72
CA GLY A 14 -7.26 6.18 1.92
C GLY A 14 -7.41 4.66 1.96
N ALA A 15 -8.05 4.18 3.03
CA ALA A 15 -8.37 2.79 3.35
C ALA A 15 -9.89 2.50 3.32
N GLY A 16 -10.67 3.33 2.62
CA GLY A 16 -12.08 3.06 2.31
C GLY A 16 -12.25 1.96 1.25
N LYS A 17 -13.50 1.63 0.88
CA LYS A 17 -13.83 0.52 -0.05
C LYS A 17 -12.92 0.42 -1.28
N ILE A 18 -12.71 1.56 -1.94
CA ILE A 18 -11.94 1.64 -3.18
C ILE A 18 -10.42 1.59 -2.92
N GLY A 19 -9.99 2.15 -1.78
CA GLY A 19 -8.62 2.05 -1.30
C GLY A 19 -8.24 0.62 -0.98
N SER A 20 -9.08 -0.11 -0.21
CA SER A 20 -8.84 -1.51 0.13
C SER A 20 -8.73 -2.42 -1.09
N LEU A 21 -9.59 -2.22 -2.11
CA LEU A 21 -9.49 -2.96 -3.37
C LEU A 21 -8.15 -2.68 -4.08
N ARG A 22 -7.73 -1.41 -4.15
CA ARG A 22 -6.45 -1.03 -4.78
C ARG A 22 -5.24 -1.50 -3.98
N ALA A 23 -5.32 -1.50 -2.64
CA ALA A 23 -4.30 -2.06 -1.77
C ALA A 23 -4.05 -3.54 -2.10
N HIS A 24 -5.11 -4.32 -2.26
CA HIS A 24 -5.01 -5.73 -2.63
C HIS A 24 -4.37 -5.94 -4.01
N LEU A 25 -4.78 -5.15 -5.01
CA LEU A 25 -4.17 -5.22 -6.34
C LEU A 25 -2.70 -4.78 -6.34
N ALA A 26 -2.34 -3.79 -5.53
CA ALA A 26 -0.96 -3.34 -5.38
C ALA A 26 -0.11 -4.43 -4.72
N ALA A 27 -0.54 -4.97 -3.57
CA ALA A 27 0.20 -5.96 -2.79
C ALA A 27 0.39 -7.29 -3.52
N THR A 28 -0.55 -7.68 -4.39
CA THR A 28 -0.46 -8.93 -5.17
C THR A 28 0.27 -8.77 -6.51
N SER A 29 0.62 -7.55 -6.90
CA SER A 29 1.27 -7.30 -8.18
C SER A 29 2.77 -7.62 -8.13
N PRO A 30 3.30 -8.49 -9.00
CA PRO A 30 4.72 -8.89 -8.98
C PRO A 30 5.73 -7.77 -9.30
N VAL A 31 5.24 -6.57 -9.64
CA VAL A 31 6.07 -5.39 -9.94
C VAL A 31 6.20 -4.48 -8.72
N VAL A 32 5.33 -4.65 -7.72
CA VAL A 32 5.33 -3.85 -6.50
C VAL A 32 6.24 -4.51 -5.49
N ASN A 33 7.28 -3.80 -5.07
CA ASN A 33 8.27 -4.29 -4.12
C ASN A 33 8.16 -3.60 -2.74
N PHE A 34 7.36 -2.54 -2.66
CA PHE A 34 7.10 -1.80 -1.44
C PHE A 34 5.68 -1.25 -1.46
N PHE A 35 4.97 -1.40 -0.35
CA PHE A 35 3.62 -0.90 -0.18
C PHE A 35 3.46 -0.23 1.19
N ALA A 36 2.99 1.01 1.18
CA ALA A 36 2.64 1.79 2.36
C ALA A 36 1.23 2.38 2.22
N ILE A 37 0.52 2.56 3.33
CA ILE A 37 -0.84 3.10 3.34
C ILE A 37 -1.06 4.13 4.43
N SER A 38 -1.79 5.20 4.12
CA SER A 38 -2.29 6.16 5.10
C SER A 38 -3.80 6.28 5.06
N ASP A 39 -4.43 6.51 6.21
CA ASP A 39 -5.82 6.94 6.32
C ASP A 39 -5.96 7.81 7.57
N ILE A 40 -6.83 8.82 7.53
CA ILE A 40 -7.10 9.69 8.68
C ILE A 40 -7.60 8.89 9.89
N ASP A 41 -8.28 7.76 9.65
CA ASP A 41 -8.61 6.77 10.66
C ASP A 41 -7.47 5.72 10.75
N PRO A 42 -6.62 5.78 11.78
CA PRO A 42 -5.46 4.88 11.89
C PRO A 42 -5.86 3.41 11.97
N GLN A 43 -7.04 3.09 12.50
CA GLN A 43 -7.52 1.71 12.61
C GLN A 43 -7.84 1.13 11.22
N ARG A 44 -8.33 1.96 10.28
CA ARG A 44 -8.57 1.53 8.90
C ARG A 44 -7.27 1.31 8.15
N ALA A 45 -6.31 2.22 8.31
CA ALA A 45 -4.99 2.08 7.71
C ALA A 45 -4.31 0.79 8.20
N GLU A 46 -4.32 0.55 9.52
CA GLU A 46 -3.78 -0.68 10.13
C GLU A 46 -4.49 -1.94 9.62
N ALA A 47 -5.82 -1.96 9.59
CA ALA A 47 -6.56 -3.14 9.13
C ALA A 47 -6.25 -3.49 7.66
N VAL A 48 -6.21 -2.51 6.77
CA VAL A 48 -5.86 -2.73 5.35
C VAL A 48 -4.38 -3.09 5.20
N ALA A 49 -3.50 -2.49 5.99
CA ALA A 49 -2.07 -2.84 6.03
C ALA A 49 -1.87 -4.31 6.42
N GLN A 50 -2.49 -4.76 7.50
CA GLN A 50 -2.41 -6.15 7.97
C GLN A 50 -2.96 -7.14 6.93
N GLN A 51 -4.10 -6.82 6.30
CA GLN A 51 -4.72 -7.68 5.28
C GLN A 51 -3.87 -7.84 4.00
N ASN A 52 -2.98 -6.88 3.72
CA ASN A 52 -2.22 -6.81 2.47
C ASN A 52 -0.71 -6.76 2.72
N GLU A 53 -0.27 -7.12 3.93
CA GLU A 53 1.14 -7.18 4.35
C GLU A 53 1.94 -5.91 3.98
N ALA A 54 1.32 -4.73 4.20
CA ALA A 54 1.99 -3.45 3.96
C ALA A 54 3.22 -3.29 4.87
N ALA A 55 4.29 -2.72 4.32
CA ALA A 55 5.52 -2.46 5.05
C ALA A 55 5.38 -1.32 6.06
N PHE A 56 4.45 -0.39 5.82
CA PHE A 56 4.25 0.80 6.65
C PHE A 56 2.80 1.27 6.60
N HIS A 57 2.29 1.76 7.73
CA HIS A 57 1.01 2.47 7.78
C HIS A 57 1.07 3.65 8.75
N THR A 58 0.22 4.65 8.51
CA THR A 58 0.20 5.90 9.27
C THR A 58 -1.15 6.61 9.15
N SER A 59 -1.35 7.66 9.93
CA SER A 59 -2.43 8.63 9.77
C SER A 59 -2.00 9.96 9.14
N ASP A 60 -0.72 10.13 8.79
CA ASP A 60 -0.22 11.29 8.04
C ASP A 60 0.14 10.92 6.60
N ASN A 61 -0.58 11.48 5.63
CA ASN A 61 -0.31 11.28 4.21
C ASN A 61 1.14 11.63 3.82
N ARG A 62 1.79 12.57 4.51
CA ARG A 62 3.15 13.01 4.20
C ARG A 62 4.21 11.96 4.52
N GLU A 63 3.89 10.98 5.37
CA GLU A 63 4.81 9.88 5.66
C GLU A 63 4.73 8.76 4.60
N VAL A 64 3.81 8.87 3.63
CA VAL A 64 3.59 7.88 2.54
C VAL A 64 3.91 8.42 1.14
N ILE A 65 4.02 9.75 0.98
CA ILE A 65 4.41 10.44 -0.27
C ILE A 65 5.92 10.69 -0.27
#